data_AF-A0A0V7ZIK2-F1
#
_entry.id   AF-A0A0V7ZIK2-F1
#
_cell.length_a   1.000
_cell.length_b   1.000
_cell.length_c   1.000
_cell.angle_alpha   90.00
_cell.angle_beta   90.00
_cell.angle_gamma   90.00
#
_symmetry.space_group_name_H-M   'P 1'
#
loop_
_entity.id
_entity.type
_entity.pdbx_description
1 polymer ?
#
loop_
_entity_poly.entity_id
_entity_poly.type
_entity_poly.pdbx_seq_one_letter_code
_entity_poly.pdbx_strand_id
1 'polypeptide(L)'
;MFGCVWKFTFDEFKVARERAARLEAIAFQDTNALKPLKAVEESIKEAKKQYQQAKNISDREQAIAAWQISINQLNLIPQQTLAGKTAKAKLKVYQQEFQNAVVSSFISAAEEFNTEAEKITATQPQVAAELLKQAVTHLNKVPTDNPRYLEAQKLSAIYQVKTKTLANSNGGNYIKAAKGFAIAAAKASQNPPHRAETWGEIAKLWQKAIEKLEKIQVREPSYSEAQNLLATYQTNLGTIKTRQKLEIEAQQKLQQAHRQIQNLIANSGSNPQQFKAQIQGVINQLKTISAGTTAYKEAEQLLKSAYDKLKQT
;
A
#
# COMPACT_ATOMS: atom_id res chain seq x y z
N MET A 1 -52.20 -84.43 -0.40
CA MET A 1 -51.34 -83.22 -0.52
C MET A 1 -51.57 -82.62 -1.88
N PHE A 2 -52.12 -81.40 -1.94
CA PHE A 2 -52.39 -80.70 -3.18
C PHE A 2 -51.08 -80.24 -3.83
N GLY A 3 -50.72 -80.84 -4.97
CA GLY A 3 -49.58 -80.40 -5.77
C GLY A 3 -50.02 -79.30 -6.74
N CYS A 4 -49.64 -78.06 -6.47
CA CYS A 4 -49.81 -76.96 -7.44
C CYS A 4 -48.87 -77.21 -8.63
N VAL A 5 -49.42 -77.55 -9.80
CA VAL A 5 -48.68 -77.61 -11.07
C VAL A 5 -48.80 -76.24 -11.73
N TRP A 6 -47.69 -75.53 -11.88
CA TRP A 6 -47.64 -74.28 -12.63
C TRP A 6 -47.88 -74.57 -14.12
N LYS A 7 -49.06 -74.21 -14.63
CA LYS A 7 -49.35 -74.20 -16.06
C LYS A 7 -49.26 -72.77 -16.56
N PHE A 8 -48.16 -72.44 -17.25
CA PHE A 8 -48.04 -71.19 -18.00
C PHE A 8 -48.46 -71.42 -19.45
N THR A 9 -49.26 -70.51 -20.00
CA THR A 9 -49.52 -70.43 -21.44
C THR A 9 -48.29 -69.84 -22.16
N PHE A 10 -48.17 -70.13 -23.46
CA PHE A 10 -47.09 -69.57 -24.29
C PHE A 10 -47.07 -68.04 -24.25
N ASP A 11 -48.25 -67.41 -24.22
CA ASP A 11 -48.41 -65.96 -24.14
C ASP A 11 -47.94 -65.41 -22.79
N GLU A 12 -48.24 -66.08 -21.67
CA GLU A 12 -47.75 -65.68 -20.34
C GLU A 12 -46.22 -65.76 -20.25
N PHE A 13 -45.60 -66.78 -20.86
CA PHE A 13 -44.13 -66.89 -20.90
C PHE A 13 -43.50 -65.78 -21.75
N LYS A 14 -44.09 -65.46 -22.92
CA LYS A 14 -43.63 -64.36 -23.77
C LYS A 14 -43.72 -63.02 -23.04
N VAL A 15 -44.84 -62.75 -22.37
CA VAL A 15 -45.04 -61.53 -21.55
C VAL A 15 -44.02 -61.46 -20.41
N ALA A 16 -43.77 -62.56 -19.70
CA ALA A 16 -42.78 -62.61 -18.63
C ALA A 16 -41.35 -62.33 -19.14
N ARG A 17 -40.98 -62.89 -20.30
CA ARG A 17 -39.66 -62.65 -20.92
C ARG A 17 -39.49 -61.21 -21.39
N GLU A 18 -40.50 -60.62 -22.01
CA GLU A 18 -40.50 -59.20 -22.38
C GLU A 18 -40.35 -58.31 -21.15
N ARG A 19 -41.02 -58.66 -20.03
CA ARG A 19 -40.89 -57.95 -18.76
C ARG A 19 -39.47 -58.06 -18.19
N ALA A 20 -38.85 -59.24 -18.22
CA ALA A 20 -37.48 -59.44 -17.77
C ALA A 20 -36.48 -58.61 -18.61
N ALA A 21 -36.59 -58.65 -19.94
CA ALA A 21 -35.74 -57.86 -20.83
C ALA A 21 -35.89 -56.34 -20.59
N ARG A 22 -37.12 -55.85 -20.33
CA ARG A 22 -37.34 -54.44 -19.96
C ARG A 22 -36.68 -54.10 -18.62
N LEU A 23 -36.76 -54.98 -17.63
CA LEU A 23 -36.12 -54.76 -16.32
C LEU A 23 -34.60 -54.75 -16.43
N GLU A 24 -34.01 -55.63 -17.22
CA GLU A 24 -32.57 -55.63 -17.50
C GLU A 24 -32.13 -54.33 -18.19
N ALA A 25 -32.89 -53.86 -19.18
CA ALA A 25 -32.61 -52.58 -19.84
C ALA A 25 -32.68 -51.39 -18.88
N ILE A 26 -33.66 -51.34 -17.98
CA ILE A 26 -33.79 -50.30 -16.95
C ILE A 26 -32.60 -50.38 -15.97
N ALA A 27 -32.26 -51.57 -15.47
CA ALA A 27 -31.13 -51.77 -14.56
C ALA A 27 -29.80 -51.34 -15.19
N PHE A 28 -29.61 -51.60 -16.49
CA PHE A 28 -28.45 -51.14 -17.24
C PHE A 28 -28.42 -49.61 -17.36
N GLN A 29 -29.54 -48.97 -17.71
CA GLN A 29 -29.65 -47.52 -17.78
C GLN A 29 -29.37 -46.84 -16.43
N ASP A 30 -29.92 -47.38 -15.34
CA ASP A 30 -29.69 -46.88 -13.99
C ASP A 30 -28.24 -47.04 -13.56
N THR A 31 -27.60 -48.17 -13.88
CA THR A 31 -26.18 -48.40 -13.60
C THR A 31 -25.30 -47.40 -14.34
N ASN A 32 -25.58 -47.14 -15.61
CA ASN A 32 -24.84 -46.18 -16.42
C ASN A 32 -25.02 -44.74 -15.94
N ALA A 33 -26.19 -44.37 -15.43
CA ALA A 33 -26.47 -43.05 -14.89
C ALA A 33 -25.93 -42.85 -13.45
N LEU A 34 -25.69 -43.92 -12.70
CA LEU A 34 -25.12 -43.84 -11.35
C LEU A 34 -23.65 -43.36 -11.35
N LYS A 35 -22.86 -43.75 -12.36
CA LYS A 35 -21.46 -43.32 -12.49
C LYS A 35 -21.29 -41.79 -12.63
N PRO A 36 -21.98 -41.09 -13.56
CA PRO A 36 -21.91 -39.64 -13.65
C PRO A 36 -22.51 -38.96 -12.42
N LEU A 37 -23.56 -39.52 -11.79
CA LEU A 37 -24.08 -38.98 -10.52
C LEU A 37 -23.01 -38.92 -9.44
N LYS A 38 -22.32 -40.04 -9.19
CA LYS A 38 -21.23 -40.09 -8.19
C LYS A 38 -20.08 -39.15 -8.54
N ALA A 39 -19.71 -39.08 -9.82
CA ALA A 39 -18.64 -38.20 -10.28
C ALA A 39 -18.99 -36.72 -10.03
N VAL A 40 -20.22 -36.30 -10.35
CA VAL A 40 -20.68 -34.93 -10.11
C VAL A 40 -20.75 -34.61 -8.62
N GLU A 41 -21.22 -35.54 -7.79
CA GLU A 41 -21.28 -35.34 -6.33
C GLU A 41 -19.89 -35.13 -5.72
N GLU A 42 -18.88 -35.89 -6.16
CA GLU A 42 -17.49 -35.67 -5.75
C GLU A 42 -16.93 -34.34 -6.27
N SER A 43 -17.24 -33.96 -7.52
CA SER A 43 -16.83 -32.65 -8.07
C SER A 43 -17.43 -31.48 -7.29
N ILE A 44 -18.70 -31.56 -6.89
CA ILE A 44 -19.34 -30.53 -6.03
C ILE A 44 -18.62 -30.46 -4.67
N LYS A 45 -18.31 -31.61 -4.07
CA LYS A 45 -17.63 -31.66 -2.77
C LYS A 45 -16.22 -31.07 -2.84
N GLU A 46 -15.48 -31.37 -3.89
CA GLU A 46 -14.15 -30.81 -4.10
C GLU A 46 -14.20 -29.30 -4.36
N ALA A 47 -15.14 -28.83 -5.20
CA ALA A 47 -15.31 -27.39 -5.43
C ALA A 47 -15.66 -26.63 -4.15
N LYS A 48 -16.52 -27.19 -3.28
CA LYS A 48 -16.82 -26.63 -1.95
C LYS A 48 -15.59 -26.56 -1.05
N LYS A 49 -14.77 -27.60 -1.05
CA LYS A 49 -13.52 -27.65 -0.28
C LYS A 49 -12.53 -26.59 -0.77
N GLN A 50 -12.37 -26.46 -2.09
CA GLN A 50 -11.52 -25.43 -2.69
C GLN A 50 -12.01 -24.03 -2.32
N TYR A 51 -13.32 -23.78 -2.38
CA TYR A 51 -13.90 -22.51 -1.95
C TYR A 51 -13.60 -22.19 -0.47
N GLN A 52 -13.72 -23.17 0.42
CA GLN A 52 -13.43 -23.00 1.85
C GLN A 52 -11.94 -22.76 2.14
N GLN A 53 -11.05 -23.33 1.33
CA GLN A 53 -9.59 -23.22 1.49
C GLN A 53 -8.99 -22.01 0.76
N ALA A 54 -9.76 -21.36 -0.10
CA ALA A 54 -9.33 -20.23 -0.90
C ALA A 54 -8.96 -19.02 -0.01
N LYS A 55 -7.75 -18.49 -0.23
CA LYS A 55 -7.20 -17.38 0.56
C LYS A 55 -7.42 -16.01 -0.08
N ASN A 56 -7.76 -15.97 -1.36
CA ASN A 56 -7.94 -14.75 -2.13
C ASN A 56 -9.17 -14.86 -3.02
N ILE A 57 -9.56 -13.72 -3.60
CA ILE A 57 -10.73 -13.59 -4.49
C ILE A 57 -10.64 -14.54 -5.69
N SER A 58 -9.49 -14.60 -6.36
CA SER A 58 -9.29 -15.42 -7.58
C SER A 58 -9.55 -16.90 -7.32
N ASP A 59 -9.01 -17.45 -6.23
CA ASP A 59 -9.18 -18.85 -5.88
C ASP A 59 -10.66 -19.18 -5.55
N ARG A 60 -11.38 -18.25 -4.90
CA ARG A 60 -12.83 -18.41 -4.65
C ARG A 60 -13.63 -18.39 -5.94
N GLU A 61 -13.32 -17.47 -6.85
CA GLU A 61 -14.00 -17.37 -8.15
C GLU A 61 -13.80 -18.63 -8.99
N GLN A 62 -12.60 -19.20 -8.99
CA GLN A 62 -12.32 -20.48 -9.65
C GLN A 62 -13.11 -21.64 -9.03
N ALA A 63 -13.15 -21.73 -7.70
CA ALA A 63 -13.92 -22.76 -7.01
C ALA A 63 -15.43 -22.65 -7.26
N ILE A 64 -15.97 -21.41 -7.27
CA ILE A 64 -17.36 -21.13 -7.65
C ILE A 64 -17.63 -21.56 -9.09
N ALA A 65 -16.73 -21.24 -10.03
CA ALA A 65 -16.87 -21.66 -11.42
C ALA A 65 -16.90 -23.20 -11.55
N ALA A 66 -16.00 -23.91 -10.86
CA ALA A 66 -16.00 -25.38 -10.81
C ALA A 66 -17.28 -25.95 -10.20
N TRP A 67 -17.82 -25.30 -9.16
CA TRP A 67 -19.10 -25.69 -8.57
C TRP A 67 -20.26 -25.50 -9.55
N GLN A 68 -20.34 -24.36 -10.25
CA GLN A 68 -21.36 -24.11 -11.27
C GLN A 68 -21.32 -25.16 -12.40
N ILE A 69 -20.12 -25.52 -12.86
CA ILE A 69 -19.93 -26.58 -13.87
C ILE A 69 -20.49 -27.90 -13.36
N SER A 70 -20.22 -28.26 -12.11
CA SER A 70 -20.71 -29.51 -11.52
C SER A 70 -22.24 -29.52 -11.39
N ILE A 71 -22.86 -28.40 -11.00
CA ILE A 71 -24.33 -28.25 -11.00
C ILE A 71 -24.91 -28.41 -12.41
N ASN A 72 -24.24 -27.85 -13.43
CA ASN A 72 -24.67 -28.00 -14.82
C ASN A 72 -24.60 -29.47 -15.27
N GLN A 73 -23.54 -30.20 -14.91
CA GLN A 73 -23.40 -31.62 -15.22
C GLN A 73 -24.49 -32.47 -14.55
N LEU A 74 -24.93 -32.09 -13.35
CA LEU A 74 -26.03 -32.76 -12.65
C LEU A 74 -27.33 -32.74 -13.48
N ASN A 75 -27.58 -31.65 -14.22
CA ASN A 75 -28.75 -31.52 -15.10
C ASN A 75 -28.67 -32.37 -16.36
N LEU A 76 -27.49 -32.87 -16.73
CA LEU A 76 -27.30 -33.73 -17.92
C LEU A 76 -27.64 -35.20 -17.64
N ILE A 77 -27.87 -35.58 -16.38
CA ILE A 77 -28.19 -36.96 -16.01
C ILE A 77 -29.62 -37.30 -16.49
N PRO A 78 -29.82 -38.42 -17.22
CA PRO A 78 -31.13 -38.78 -17.78
C PRO A 78 -32.23 -38.88 -16.70
N GLN A 79 -33.26 -38.04 -16.81
CA GLN A 79 -34.30 -37.85 -15.80
C GLN A 79 -35.19 -39.09 -15.55
N GLN A 80 -35.27 -40.00 -16.54
CA GLN A 80 -36.02 -41.25 -16.43
C GLN A 80 -35.37 -42.29 -15.51
N THR A 81 -34.07 -42.14 -15.24
CA THR A 81 -33.31 -43.05 -14.35
C THR A 81 -33.53 -42.71 -12.89
N LEU A 82 -33.29 -43.67 -11.99
CA LEU A 82 -33.26 -43.41 -10.55
C LEU A 82 -32.23 -42.34 -10.20
N ALA A 83 -31.04 -42.39 -10.81
CA ALA A 83 -29.98 -41.41 -10.63
C ALA A 83 -30.42 -39.98 -11.03
N GLY A 84 -31.15 -39.84 -12.15
CA GLY A 84 -31.73 -38.56 -12.58
C GLY A 84 -32.76 -38.00 -11.59
N LYS A 85 -33.61 -38.87 -11.01
CA LYS A 85 -34.56 -38.47 -9.96
C LYS A 85 -33.82 -38.00 -8.69
N THR A 86 -32.77 -38.71 -8.28
CA THR A 86 -31.92 -38.32 -7.15
C THR A 86 -31.22 -36.99 -7.42
N ALA A 87 -30.64 -36.81 -8.60
CA ALA A 87 -30.02 -35.57 -9.05
C ALA A 87 -30.98 -34.38 -8.95
N LYS A 88 -32.20 -34.54 -9.48
CA LYS A 88 -33.26 -33.51 -9.43
C LYS A 88 -33.67 -33.17 -8.00
N ALA A 89 -33.79 -34.17 -7.11
CA ALA A 89 -34.12 -33.96 -5.72
C ALA A 89 -33.06 -33.12 -4.99
N LYS A 90 -31.77 -33.32 -5.31
CA LYS A 90 -30.65 -32.58 -4.71
C LYS A 90 -30.39 -31.21 -5.34
N LEU A 91 -30.81 -31.01 -6.59
CA LEU A 91 -30.49 -29.81 -7.38
C LEU A 91 -30.86 -28.50 -6.66
N LYS A 92 -32.05 -28.44 -6.04
CA LYS A 92 -32.50 -27.24 -5.32
C LYS A 92 -31.54 -26.86 -4.18
N VAL A 93 -31.06 -27.85 -3.42
CA VAL A 93 -30.13 -27.62 -2.31
C VAL A 93 -28.79 -27.13 -2.85
N TYR A 94 -28.25 -27.80 -3.88
CA TYR A 94 -26.97 -27.38 -4.47
C TYR A 94 -27.03 -25.99 -5.09
N GLN A 95 -28.14 -25.61 -5.72
CA GLN A 95 -28.34 -24.26 -6.24
C GLN A 95 -28.37 -23.22 -5.10
N GLN A 96 -29.10 -23.49 -4.02
CA GLN A 96 -29.16 -22.58 -2.87
C GLN A 96 -27.78 -22.38 -2.22
N GLU A 97 -27.06 -23.47 -1.97
CA GLU A 97 -25.71 -23.42 -1.41
C GLU A 97 -24.73 -22.67 -2.33
N PHE A 98 -24.82 -22.89 -3.64
CA PHE A 98 -24.03 -22.17 -4.64
C PHE A 98 -24.32 -20.67 -4.62
N GLN A 99 -25.59 -20.27 -4.63
CA GLN A 99 -25.96 -18.84 -4.56
C GLN A 99 -25.46 -18.19 -3.26
N ASN A 100 -25.55 -18.90 -2.13
CA ASN A 100 -25.00 -18.42 -0.87
C ASN A 100 -23.47 -18.25 -0.93
N ALA A 101 -22.76 -19.18 -1.58
CA ALA A 101 -21.31 -19.06 -1.77
C ALA A 101 -20.93 -17.90 -2.68
N VAL A 102 -21.66 -17.69 -3.79
CA VAL A 102 -21.47 -16.54 -4.69
C VAL A 102 -21.64 -15.22 -3.93
N VAL A 103 -22.73 -15.07 -3.18
CA VAL A 103 -22.99 -13.86 -2.40
C VAL A 103 -21.94 -13.65 -1.31
N SER A 104 -21.56 -14.71 -0.59
CA SER A 104 -20.49 -14.61 0.40
C SER A 104 -19.17 -14.18 -0.24
N SER A 105 -18.87 -14.67 -1.45
CA SER A 105 -17.66 -14.28 -2.17
C SER A 105 -17.63 -12.81 -2.53
N PHE A 106 -18.76 -12.19 -2.89
CA PHE A 106 -18.85 -10.75 -3.14
C PHE A 106 -18.55 -9.92 -1.88
N ILE A 107 -19.10 -10.33 -0.74
CA ILE A 107 -18.86 -9.62 0.53
C ILE A 107 -17.41 -9.78 0.96
N SER A 108 -16.86 -11.00 0.93
CA SER A 108 -15.46 -11.25 1.27
C SER A 108 -14.48 -10.54 0.33
N ALA A 109 -14.79 -10.47 -0.97
CA ALA A 109 -13.99 -9.67 -1.91
C ALA A 109 -13.97 -8.19 -1.52
N ALA A 110 -15.12 -7.63 -1.15
CA ALA A 110 -15.22 -6.24 -0.71
C ALA A 110 -14.41 -5.97 0.57
N GLU A 111 -14.43 -6.89 1.53
CA GLU A 111 -13.62 -6.81 2.75
C GLU A 111 -12.11 -6.85 2.44
N GLU A 112 -11.67 -7.74 1.54
CA GLU A 112 -10.28 -7.80 1.09
C GLU A 112 -9.82 -6.49 0.45
N PHE A 113 -10.64 -5.91 -0.44
CA PHE A 113 -10.36 -4.61 -1.02
C PHE A 113 -10.27 -3.51 0.04
N ASN A 114 -11.13 -3.52 1.07
CA ASN A 114 -11.04 -2.58 2.19
C ASN A 114 -9.75 -2.78 3.01
N THR A 115 -9.38 -4.02 3.32
CA THR A 115 -8.13 -4.33 4.01
C THR A 115 -6.91 -3.83 3.23
N GLU A 116 -6.89 -4.03 1.91
CA GLU A 116 -5.79 -3.53 1.08
C GLU A 116 -5.79 -2.00 1.00
N ALA A 117 -6.97 -1.37 0.89
CA ALA A 117 -7.12 0.07 0.93
C ALA A 117 -6.56 0.66 2.24
N GLU A 118 -6.86 0.05 3.39
CA GLU A 118 -6.40 0.52 4.71
C GLU A 118 -4.87 0.54 4.83
N LYS A 119 -4.17 -0.44 4.24
CA LYS A 119 -2.69 -0.49 4.24
C LYS A 119 -2.06 0.68 3.51
N ILE A 120 -2.66 1.12 2.41
CA ILE A 120 -2.09 2.15 1.53
C ILE A 120 -2.72 3.54 1.71
N THR A 121 -3.79 3.66 2.50
CA THR A 121 -4.58 4.90 2.66
C THR A 121 -3.73 6.10 3.07
N ALA A 122 -2.72 5.91 3.94
CA ALA A 122 -1.86 7.00 4.41
C ALA A 122 -0.95 7.57 3.30
N THR A 123 -0.42 6.71 2.43
CA THR A 123 0.59 7.08 1.43
C THR A 123 -0.01 7.33 0.04
N GLN A 124 -1.10 6.64 -0.29
CA GLN A 124 -1.75 6.63 -1.59
C GLN A 124 -3.28 6.68 -1.45
N PRO A 125 -3.85 7.76 -0.87
CA PRO A 125 -5.29 7.85 -0.58
C PRO A 125 -6.17 7.74 -1.84
N GLN A 126 -5.68 8.18 -3.00
CA GLN A 126 -6.40 8.04 -4.27
C GLN A 126 -6.48 6.59 -4.73
N VAL A 127 -5.41 5.82 -4.57
CA VAL A 127 -5.39 4.39 -4.92
C VAL A 127 -6.24 3.60 -3.93
N ALA A 128 -6.18 3.94 -2.64
CA ALA A 128 -7.07 3.39 -1.62
C ALA A 128 -8.55 3.65 -1.94
N ALA A 129 -8.89 4.86 -2.39
CA ALA A 129 -10.25 5.20 -2.81
C ALA A 129 -10.71 4.35 -4.00
N GLU A 130 -9.81 4.02 -4.94
CA GLU A 130 -10.15 3.15 -6.07
C GLU A 130 -10.40 1.70 -5.64
N LEU A 131 -9.60 1.17 -4.71
CA LEU A 131 -9.85 -0.17 -4.12
C LEU A 131 -11.21 -0.22 -3.43
N LEU A 132 -11.57 0.82 -2.66
CA LEU A 132 -12.90 0.89 -2.02
C LEU A 132 -14.05 1.02 -3.03
N LYS A 133 -13.83 1.64 -4.21
CA LYS A 133 -14.83 1.61 -5.29
C LYS A 133 -15.01 0.20 -5.83
N GLN A 134 -13.92 -0.56 -6.02
CA GLN A 134 -14.03 -1.97 -6.41
C GLN A 134 -14.81 -2.78 -5.35
N ALA A 135 -14.53 -2.55 -4.06
CA ALA A 135 -15.31 -3.15 -2.98
C ALA A 135 -16.83 -2.87 -3.13
N VAL A 136 -17.20 -1.61 -3.37
CA VAL A 136 -18.59 -1.20 -3.62
C VAL A 136 -19.17 -1.90 -4.86
N THR A 137 -18.41 -2.03 -5.94
CA THR A 137 -18.84 -2.75 -7.15
C THR A 137 -19.16 -4.21 -6.86
N HIS A 138 -18.36 -4.89 -6.02
CA HIS A 138 -18.65 -6.26 -5.61
C HIS A 138 -19.91 -6.34 -4.73
N LEU A 139 -20.06 -5.45 -3.74
CA LEU A 139 -21.25 -5.42 -2.87
C LEU A 139 -22.55 -5.18 -3.66
N ASN A 140 -22.51 -4.36 -4.70
CA ASN A 140 -23.67 -4.09 -5.55
C ASN A 140 -24.08 -5.29 -6.43
N LYS A 141 -23.27 -6.35 -6.51
CA LYS A 141 -23.64 -7.61 -7.18
C LYS A 141 -24.51 -8.53 -6.30
N VAL A 142 -24.66 -8.22 -5.01
CA VAL A 142 -25.49 -9.02 -4.11
C VAL A 142 -26.97 -8.84 -4.49
N PRO A 143 -27.70 -9.93 -4.83
CA PRO A 143 -29.11 -9.86 -5.20
C PRO A 143 -30.00 -9.32 -4.08
N THR A 144 -31.03 -8.57 -4.44
CA THR A 144 -31.97 -7.91 -3.50
C THR A 144 -32.82 -8.89 -2.69
N ASP A 145 -33.03 -10.10 -3.21
CA ASP A 145 -33.75 -11.20 -2.57
C ASP A 145 -32.87 -12.04 -1.63
N ASN A 146 -31.55 -11.79 -1.60
CA ASN A 146 -30.65 -12.49 -0.69
C ASN A 146 -30.78 -11.95 0.75
N PRO A 147 -30.83 -12.82 1.78
CA PRO A 147 -30.89 -12.39 3.19
C PRO A 147 -29.76 -11.44 3.61
N ARG A 148 -28.60 -11.48 2.95
CA ARG A 148 -27.44 -10.62 3.23
C ARG A 148 -27.41 -9.31 2.42
N TYR A 149 -28.45 -9.02 1.64
CA TYR A 149 -28.52 -7.80 0.86
C TYR A 149 -28.39 -6.53 1.71
N LEU A 150 -29.10 -6.48 2.85
CA LEU A 150 -29.05 -5.31 3.75
C LEU A 150 -27.67 -5.11 4.37
N GLU A 151 -26.96 -6.19 4.68
CA GLU A 151 -25.57 -6.16 5.15
C GLU A 151 -24.66 -5.56 4.07
N ALA A 152 -24.77 -6.05 2.83
CA ALA A 152 -23.98 -5.56 1.70
C ALA A 152 -24.26 -4.06 1.40
N GLN A 153 -25.51 -3.64 1.51
CA GLN A 153 -25.90 -2.24 1.26
C GLN A 153 -25.38 -1.29 2.35
N LYS A 154 -25.39 -1.71 3.61
CA LYS A 154 -24.75 -0.97 4.72
C LYS A 154 -23.24 -0.82 4.50
N LEU A 155 -22.55 -1.91 4.14
CA LEU A 155 -21.12 -1.86 3.83
C LEU A 155 -20.83 -0.94 2.63
N SER A 156 -21.65 -1.02 1.58
CA SER A 156 -21.54 -0.18 0.38
C SER A 156 -21.64 1.31 0.76
N ALA A 157 -22.62 1.69 1.58
CA ALA A 157 -22.76 3.05 2.07
C ALA A 157 -21.56 3.53 2.91
N ILE A 158 -21.04 2.68 3.81
CA ILE A 158 -19.84 2.98 4.60
C ILE A 158 -18.64 3.25 3.68
N TYR A 159 -18.42 2.39 2.68
CA TYR A 159 -17.31 2.54 1.75
C TYR A 159 -17.47 3.74 0.83
N GLN A 160 -18.69 4.08 0.40
CA GLN A 160 -18.96 5.33 -0.34
C GLN A 160 -18.62 6.59 0.46
N VAL A 161 -18.88 6.60 1.78
CA VAL A 161 -18.47 7.73 2.64
C VAL A 161 -16.95 7.78 2.79
N LYS A 162 -16.29 6.61 2.97
CA LYS A 162 -14.82 6.53 3.02
C LYS A 162 -14.19 7.03 1.72
N THR A 163 -14.67 6.61 0.55
CA THR A 163 -14.14 7.04 -0.76
C THR A 163 -14.25 8.55 -0.96
N LYS A 164 -15.40 9.15 -0.62
CA LYS A 164 -15.59 10.61 -0.70
C LYS A 164 -14.62 11.35 0.22
N THR A 165 -14.41 10.84 1.43
CA THR A 165 -13.44 11.41 2.38
C THR A 165 -12.01 11.36 1.83
N LEU A 166 -11.61 10.21 1.27
CA LEU A 166 -10.28 10.03 0.69
C LEU A 166 -10.06 10.85 -0.58
N ALA A 167 -11.07 10.97 -1.45
CA ALA A 167 -11.01 11.80 -2.65
C ALA A 167 -10.83 13.29 -2.32
N ASN A 168 -11.38 13.74 -1.18
CA ASN A 168 -11.25 15.11 -0.70
C ASN A 168 -9.97 15.34 0.13
N SER A 169 -9.23 14.29 0.48
CA SER A 169 -7.98 14.41 1.24
C SER A 169 -6.85 14.87 0.32
N ASN A 170 -6.39 16.10 0.53
CA ASN A 170 -5.19 16.63 -0.13
C ASN A 170 -3.90 16.13 0.54
N GLY A 171 -4.00 15.40 1.66
CA GLY A 171 -2.87 14.94 2.47
C GLY A 171 -1.78 14.21 1.68
N GLY A 172 -2.16 13.26 0.81
CA GLY A 172 -1.18 12.54 -0.03
C GLY A 172 -0.42 13.46 -1.00
N ASN A 173 -1.09 14.43 -1.60
CA ASN A 173 -0.46 15.41 -2.49
C ASN A 173 0.50 16.34 -1.73
N TYR A 174 0.12 16.74 -0.52
CA TYR A 174 0.98 17.54 0.36
C TYR A 174 2.22 16.77 0.81
N ILE A 175 2.09 15.51 1.21
CA ILE A 175 3.24 14.64 1.56
C ILE A 175 4.18 14.48 0.38
N LYS A 176 3.64 14.19 -0.82
CA LYS A 176 4.45 14.05 -2.04
C LYS A 176 5.23 15.34 -2.35
N ALA A 177 4.56 16.49 -2.30
CA ALA A 177 5.20 17.78 -2.50
C ALA A 177 6.28 18.07 -1.43
N ALA A 178 5.98 17.77 -0.16
CA ALA A 178 6.91 17.94 0.95
C ALA A 178 8.18 17.10 0.76
N LYS A 179 8.04 15.82 0.41
CA LYS A 179 9.16 14.93 0.08
C LYS A 179 9.99 15.47 -1.09
N GLY A 180 9.34 16.03 -2.12
CA GLY A 180 10.04 16.70 -3.23
C GLY A 180 10.95 17.84 -2.78
N PHE A 181 10.43 18.76 -1.95
CA PHE A 181 11.24 19.84 -1.39
C PHE A 181 12.37 19.34 -0.47
N ALA A 182 12.09 18.34 0.36
CA ALA A 182 13.08 17.73 1.24
C ALA A 182 14.24 17.07 0.47
N ILE A 183 13.95 16.34 -0.61
CA ILE A 183 14.96 15.75 -1.50
C ILE A 183 15.82 16.84 -2.14
N ALA A 184 15.20 17.91 -2.64
CA ALA A 184 15.93 19.03 -3.21
C ALA A 184 16.85 19.69 -2.17
N ALA A 185 16.37 19.89 -0.94
CA ALA A 185 17.14 20.46 0.16
C ALA A 185 18.33 19.56 0.55
N ALA A 186 18.10 18.25 0.68
CA ALA A 186 19.13 17.28 1.00
C ALA A 186 20.22 17.24 -0.09
N LYS A 187 19.82 17.23 -1.37
CA LYS A 187 20.76 17.27 -2.51
C LYS A 187 21.58 18.56 -2.51
N ALA A 188 20.95 19.71 -2.31
CA ALA A 188 21.65 21.00 -2.26
C ALA A 188 22.60 21.12 -1.04
N SER A 189 22.37 20.36 0.03
CA SER A 189 23.22 20.34 1.23
C SER A 189 24.51 19.54 1.08
N GLN A 190 24.64 18.73 0.03
CA GLN A 190 25.81 17.88 -0.19
C GLN A 190 27.05 18.72 -0.52
N ASN A 191 28.23 18.17 -0.22
CA ASN A 191 29.54 18.77 -0.53
C ASN A 191 29.76 20.18 0.07
N PRO A 192 29.61 20.36 1.41
CA PRO A 192 30.02 21.61 2.07
C PRO A 192 31.55 21.81 2.00
N PRO A 193 32.07 23.03 2.24
CA PRO A 193 31.36 24.22 2.73
C PRO A 193 30.56 24.94 1.65
N HIS A 194 29.43 25.53 2.06
CA HIS A 194 28.61 26.40 1.21
C HIS A 194 28.57 27.80 1.79
N ARG A 195 28.39 28.80 0.92
CA ARG A 195 28.16 30.19 1.32
C ARG A 195 26.84 30.35 2.10
N ALA A 196 26.75 31.41 2.89
CA ALA A 196 25.60 31.68 3.75
C ALA A 196 24.28 31.80 2.96
N GLU A 197 24.33 32.34 1.74
CA GLU A 197 23.16 32.46 0.86
C GLU A 197 22.64 31.09 0.45
N THR A 198 23.54 30.17 0.08
CA THR A 198 23.19 28.80 -0.31
C THR A 198 22.59 28.03 0.86
N TRP A 199 23.14 28.16 2.08
CA TRP A 199 22.49 27.60 3.27
C TRP A 199 21.11 28.19 3.52
N GLY A 200 20.93 29.49 3.27
CA GLY A 200 19.62 30.15 3.35
C GLY A 200 18.60 29.62 2.33
N GLU A 201 19.04 29.32 1.10
CA GLU A 201 18.19 28.70 0.07
C GLU A 201 17.79 27.28 0.45
N ILE A 202 18.72 26.50 1.00
CA ILE A 202 18.43 25.16 1.53
C ILE A 202 17.43 25.22 2.68
N ALA A 203 17.59 26.18 3.61
CA ALA A 203 16.65 26.38 4.70
C ALA A 203 15.23 26.71 4.17
N LYS A 204 15.12 27.53 3.12
CA LYS A 204 13.83 27.81 2.45
C LYS A 204 13.19 26.56 1.86
N LEU A 205 13.98 25.63 1.32
CA LEU A 205 13.45 24.36 0.80
C LEU A 205 12.88 23.48 1.92
N TRP A 206 13.60 23.34 3.05
CA TRP A 206 13.07 22.64 4.22
C TRP A 206 11.80 23.30 4.79
N GLN A 207 11.77 24.63 4.85
CA GLN A 207 10.58 25.39 5.28
C GLN A 207 9.38 25.11 4.37
N LYS A 208 9.57 25.15 3.04
CA LYS A 208 8.51 24.80 2.08
C LYS A 208 8.02 23.36 2.27
N ALA A 209 8.90 22.42 2.59
CA ALA A 209 8.51 21.04 2.88
C ALA A 209 7.60 20.96 4.13
N ILE A 210 8.00 21.64 5.21
CA ILE A 210 7.24 21.75 6.47
C ILE A 210 5.87 22.38 6.23
N GLU A 211 5.81 23.52 5.53
CA GLU A 211 4.57 24.22 5.20
C GLU A 211 3.56 23.35 4.42
N LYS A 212 4.02 22.40 3.62
CA LYS A 212 3.11 21.44 2.95
C LYS A 212 2.52 20.47 3.96
N LEU A 213 3.33 19.92 4.86
CA LEU A 213 2.88 18.96 5.86
C LEU A 213 1.93 19.58 6.89
N GLU A 214 2.13 20.85 7.25
CA GLU A 214 1.24 21.60 8.16
C GLU A 214 -0.17 21.81 7.62
N LYS A 215 -0.38 21.68 6.30
CA LYS A 215 -1.73 21.77 5.70
C LYS A 215 -2.57 20.53 5.93
N ILE A 216 -1.98 19.44 6.40
CA ILE A 216 -2.65 18.15 6.60
C ILE A 216 -3.40 18.20 7.92
N GLN A 217 -4.71 18.07 7.86
CA GLN A 217 -5.56 18.21 9.04
C GLN A 217 -5.51 16.95 9.91
N VAL A 218 -5.74 17.12 11.22
CA VAL A 218 -5.76 16.03 12.23
C VAL A 218 -6.70 14.87 11.86
N ARG A 219 -7.78 15.18 11.14
CA ARG A 219 -8.80 14.19 10.72
C ARG A 219 -8.41 13.43 9.45
N GLU A 220 -7.38 13.86 8.73
CA GLU A 220 -6.94 13.19 7.52
C GLU A 220 -6.13 11.93 7.87
N PRO A 221 -6.33 10.81 7.14
CA PRO A 221 -5.57 9.58 7.41
C PRO A 221 -4.05 9.74 7.34
N SER A 222 -3.58 10.69 6.52
CA SER A 222 -2.16 11.00 6.33
C SER A 222 -1.54 11.80 7.49
N TYR A 223 -2.31 12.21 8.51
CA TYR A 223 -1.83 13.10 9.58
C TYR A 223 -0.67 12.52 10.37
N SER A 224 -0.73 11.24 10.76
CA SER A 224 0.34 10.60 11.53
C SER A 224 1.68 10.57 10.77
N GLU A 225 1.65 10.22 9.47
CA GLU A 225 2.83 10.29 8.62
C GLU A 225 3.37 11.73 8.52
N ALA A 226 2.47 12.71 8.36
CA ALA A 226 2.85 14.12 8.30
C ALA A 226 3.58 14.58 9.56
N GLN A 227 3.12 14.19 10.75
CA GLN A 227 3.78 14.55 12.01
C GLN A 227 5.18 13.94 12.16
N ASN A 228 5.37 12.69 11.75
CA ASN A 228 6.69 12.04 11.76
C ASN A 228 7.68 12.74 10.81
N LEU A 229 7.22 13.11 9.62
CA LEU A 229 8.02 13.88 8.66
C LEU A 229 8.31 15.30 9.16
N LEU A 230 7.34 15.96 9.79
CA LEU A 230 7.51 17.30 10.38
C LEU A 230 8.63 17.32 11.40
N ALA A 231 8.64 16.39 12.35
CA ALA A 231 9.70 16.29 13.35
C ALA A 231 11.09 16.16 12.68
N THR A 232 11.21 15.28 11.70
CA THR A 232 12.46 15.08 10.93
C THR A 232 12.88 16.35 10.20
N TYR A 233 11.95 17.02 9.52
CA TYR A 233 12.25 18.18 8.69
C TYR A 233 12.56 19.42 9.54
N GLN A 234 11.93 19.55 10.71
CA GLN A 234 12.25 20.60 11.69
C GLN A 234 13.67 20.43 12.23
N THR A 235 14.11 19.20 12.56
CA THR A 235 15.50 18.92 12.95
C THR A 235 16.49 19.27 11.84
N ASN A 236 16.18 18.90 10.59
CA ASN A 236 17.02 19.22 9.45
C ASN A 236 17.12 20.73 9.21
N LEU A 237 15.98 21.45 9.28
CA LEU A 237 15.95 22.90 9.18
C LEU A 237 16.79 23.56 10.27
N GLY A 238 16.67 23.11 11.52
CA GLY A 238 17.49 23.60 12.63
C GLY A 238 18.98 23.43 12.37
N THR A 239 19.39 22.26 11.87
CA THR A 239 20.78 21.97 11.50
C THR A 239 21.28 22.93 10.41
N ILE A 240 20.49 23.15 9.36
CA ILE A 240 20.86 24.05 8.25
C ILE A 240 20.93 25.51 8.71
N LYS A 241 19.99 25.97 9.56
CA LYS A 241 20.03 27.33 10.13
C LYS A 241 21.28 27.54 11.00
N THR A 242 21.68 26.54 11.79
CA THR A 242 22.93 26.59 12.56
C THR A 242 24.15 26.69 11.65
N ARG A 243 24.20 25.93 10.55
CA ARG A 243 25.28 26.05 9.56
C ARG A 243 25.31 27.40 8.87
N GLN A 244 24.16 27.94 8.50
CA GLN A 244 24.06 29.28 7.93
C GLN A 244 24.63 30.34 8.89
N LYS A 245 24.25 30.28 10.16
CA LYS A 245 24.75 31.20 11.18
C LYS A 245 26.26 31.08 11.35
N LEU A 246 26.78 29.85 11.42
CA LEU A 246 28.21 29.59 11.52
C LEU A 246 28.99 30.20 10.35
N GLU A 247 28.45 30.07 9.13
CA GLU A 247 29.06 30.64 7.92
C GLU A 247 29.09 32.17 7.95
N ILE A 248 27.98 32.81 8.37
CA ILE A 248 27.90 34.28 8.52
C ILE A 248 28.93 34.78 9.53
N GLU A 249 29.03 34.13 10.69
CA GLU A 249 29.98 34.51 11.74
C GLU A 249 31.44 34.34 11.27
N ALA A 250 31.74 33.26 10.55
CA ALA A 250 33.07 33.04 9.98
C ALA A 250 33.45 34.12 8.95
N GLN A 251 32.50 34.49 8.07
CA GLN A 251 32.68 35.56 7.08
C GLN A 251 32.96 36.91 7.77
N GLN A 252 32.20 37.24 8.81
CA GLN A 252 32.37 38.49 9.58
C GLN A 252 33.73 38.53 10.28
N LYS A 253 34.17 37.42 10.88
CA LYS A 253 35.46 37.31 11.54
C LYS A 253 36.61 37.51 10.54
N LEU A 254 36.51 36.91 9.35
CA LEU A 254 37.49 37.07 8.28
C LEU A 254 37.56 38.52 7.79
N GLN A 255 36.40 39.17 7.58
CA GLN A 255 36.35 40.60 7.22
C GLN A 255 36.96 41.50 8.30
N GLN A 256 36.76 41.17 9.58
CA GLN A 256 37.39 41.90 10.68
C GLN A 256 38.92 41.74 10.66
N ALA A 257 39.42 40.52 10.45
CA ALA A 257 40.85 40.28 10.30
C ALA A 257 41.44 41.05 9.11
N HIS A 258 40.74 41.10 7.97
CA HIS A 258 41.14 41.90 6.81
C HIS A 258 41.29 43.39 7.15
N ARG A 259 40.32 43.98 7.87
CA ARG A 259 40.42 45.38 8.33
C ARG A 259 41.60 45.60 9.26
N GLN A 260 41.88 44.67 10.17
CA GLN A 260 43.05 44.75 11.05
C GLN A 260 44.37 44.68 10.27
N ILE A 261 44.44 43.80 9.26
CA ILE A 261 45.61 43.68 8.37
C ILE A 261 45.81 44.96 7.54
N GLN A 262 44.73 45.55 7.00
CA GLN A 262 44.82 46.83 6.29
C GLN A 262 45.35 47.96 7.18
N ASN A 263 44.88 48.03 8.43
CA ASN A 263 45.35 49.01 9.40
C ASN A 263 46.83 48.80 9.78
N LEU A 264 47.30 47.55 9.84
CA LEU A 264 48.71 47.21 10.05
C LEU A 264 49.59 47.71 8.89
N ILE A 265 49.13 47.52 7.65
CA ILE A 265 49.84 47.96 6.45
C ILE A 265 49.91 49.49 6.40
N ALA A 266 48.81 50.19 6.71
CA ALA A 266 48.76 51.64 6.69
C ALA A 266 49.63 52.32 7.77
N ASN A 267 49.85 51.63 8.91
CA ASN A 267 50.58 52.18 10.07
C ASN A 267 51.94 51.50 10.29
N SER A 268 52.60 51.05 9.23
CA SER A 268 53.82 50.22 9.29
C SER A 268 55.05 50.88 9.93
N GLY A 269 55.01 52.20 10.21
CA GLY A 269 56.08 52.93 10.90
C GLY A 269 55.92 53.07 12.42
N SER A 270 55.00 52.31 13.03
CA SER A 270 54.68 52.37 14.46
C SER A 270 55.67 51.59 15.35
N ASN A 271 55.63 51.83 16.67
CA ASN A 271 56.51 51.17 17.66
C ASN A 271 56.52 49.63 17.47
N PRO A 272 57.69 48.97 17.39
CA PRO A 272 57.81 47.52 17.18
C PRO A 272 56.95 46.68 18.14
N GLN A 273 56.82 47.09 19.40
CA GLN A 273 56.00 46.37 20.39
C GLN A 273 54.50 46.44 20.06
N GLN A 274 54.04 47.60 19.60
CA GLN A 274 52.65 47.82 19.21
C GLN A 274 52.31 47.04 17.93
N PHE A 275 53.25 46.98 16.99
CA PHE A 275 53.10 46.18 15.76
C PHE A 275 52.96 44.68 16.06
N LYS A 276 53.80 44.13 16.95
CA LYS A 276 53.67 42.74 17.42
C LYS A 276 52.32 42.45 18.06
N ALA A 277 51.84 43.34 18.93
CA ALA A 277 50.54 43.18 19.60
C ALA A 277 49.37 43.17 18.60
N GLN A 278 49.42 44.04 17.58
CA GLN A 278 48.40 44.08 16.52
C GLN A 278 48.39 42.81 15.66
N ILE A 279 49.58 42.28 15.29
CA ILE A 279 49.67 40.97 14.59
C ILE A 279 49.09 39.85 15.47
N GLN A 280 49.39 39.84 16.77
CA GLN A 280 48.83 38.84 17.68
C GLN A 280 47.29 38.93 17.76
N GLY A 281 46.73 40.14 17.69
CA GLY A 281 45.29 40.36 17.58
C GLY A 281 44.67 39.73 16.33
N VAL A 282 45.31 39.88 15.17
CA VAL A 282 44.89 39.23 13.92
C VAL A 282 44.94 37.70 14.05
N ILE A 283 46.02 37.16 14.60
CA ILE A 283 46.16 35.71 14.84
C ILE A 283 45.04 35.19 15.74
N ASN A 284 44.76 35.88 16.84
CA ASN A 284 43.70 35.48 17.77
C ASN A 284 42.34 35.49 17.09
N GLN A 285 42.04 36.50 16.26
CA GLN A 285 40.80 36.59 15.50
C GLN A 285 40.66 35.41 14.52
N LEU A 286 41.67 35.19 13.67
CA LEU A 286 41.65 34.16 12.63
C LEU A 286 41.52 32.75 13.21
N LYS A 287 42.11 32.47 14.39
CA LYS A 287 41.97 31.19 15.09
C LYS A 287 40.54 30.84 15.50
N THR A 288 39.66 31.84 15.62
CA THR A 288 38.24 31.62 15.99
C THR A 288 37.35 31.31 14.79
N ILE A 289 37.90 31.26 13.58
CA ILE A 289 37.18 30.86 12.37
C ILE A 289 37.13 29.34 12.32
N SER A 290 35.92 28.78 12.38
CA SER A 290 35.70 27.35 12.48
C SER A 290 35.96 26.60 11.17
N ALA A 291 36.49 25.38 11.30
CA ALA A 291 36.63 24.44 10.18
C ALA A 291 35.26 24.09 9.57
N GLY A 292 35.24 23.84 8.26
CA GLY A 292 34.01 23.53 7.53
C GLY A 292 33.18 24.75 7.10
N THR A 293 33.74 25.95 7.19
CA THR A 293 33.20 27.20 6.61
C THR A 293 33.95 27.59 5.35
N THR A 294 33.39 28.43 4.48
CA THR A 294 34.12 28.85 3.26
C THR A 294 35.32 29.74 3.57
N ALA A 295 35.25 30.51 4.67
CA ALA A 295 36.31 31.39 5.15
C ALA A 295 37.53 30.65 5.74
N TYR A 296 37.38 29.38 6.10
CA TYR A 296 38.40 28.65 6.87
C TYR A 296 39.75 28.54 6.13
N LYS A 297 39.72 28.14 4.85
CA LYS A 297 40.96 27.93 4.08
C LYS A 297 41.78 29.22 3.94
N GLU A 298 41.10 30.34 3.72
CA GLU A 298 41.76 31.65 3.65
C GLU A 298 42.30 32.06 5.02
N ALA A 299 41.52 31.83 6.09
CA ALA A 299 41.96 32.09 7.44
C ALA A 299 43.25 31.33 7.81
N GLU A 300 43.38 30.06 7.39
CA GLU A 300 44.61 29.28 7.59
C GLU A 300 45.82 29.88 6.85
N GLN A 301 45.62 30.37 5.63
CA GLN A 301 46.69 31.02 4.85
C GLN A 301 47.13 32.34 5.47
N LEU A 302 46.18 33.15 5.93
CA LEU A 302 46.45 34.41 6.64
C LEU A 302 47.12 34.16 8.00
N LEU A 303 46.72 33.10 8.72
CA LEU A 303 47.36 32.69 9.96
C LEU A 303 48.84 32.38 9.76
N LYS A 304 49.17 31.58 8.74
CA LYS A 304 50.55 31.26 8.40
C LYS A 304 51.35 32.53 8.10
N SER A 305 50.80 33.41 7.28
CA SER A 305 51.44 34.68 6.91
C SER A 305 51.67 35.60 8.13
N ALA A 306 50.69 35.69 9.02
CA ALA A 306 50.80 36.47 10.26
C ALA A 306 51.88 35.91 11.20
N TYR A 307 51.98 34.59 11.32
CA TYR A 307 53.05 33.95 12.10
C TYR A 307 54.44 34.20 11.53
N ASP A 308 54.59 34.08 10.21
CA ASP A 308 55.87 34.33 9.55
C ASP A 308 56.28 35.80 9.70
N LYS A 309 55.33 36.74 9.61
CA LYS A 309 55.60 38.16 9.85
C LYS A 309 56.00 38.44 11.30
N LEU A 310 55.34 37.82 12.27
CA LEU A 310 55.67 37.97 13.69
C LEU A 310 57.11 37.55 14.01
N LYS A 311 57.63 36.50 13.33
CA LYS A 311 59.02 36.03 13.47
C LYS A 311 60.06 36.99 12.88
N GLN A 312 59.64 37.82 11.91
CA GLN A 312 60.51 38.77 11.21
C GLN A 312 60.57 40.16 11.87
N THR A 313 59.69 40.42 12.85
CA THR A 313 59.64 41.67 13.64
C THR A 313 60.15 41.46 15.04
#